data_AF-A0A7Z9PQB2-F1
#
_entry.id   AF-A0A7Z9PQB2-F1
#
_cell.length_a   1.000
_cell.length_b   1.000
_cell.length_c   1.000
_cell.angle_alpha   90.00
_cell.angle_beta   90.00
_cell.angle_gamma   90.00
#
_symmetry.space_group_name_H-M   'P 1'
#
loop_
_entity.id
_entity.type
_entity.pdbx_description
1 polymer ?
#
loop_
_entity_poly.entity_id
_entity_poly.type
_entity_poly.pdbx_seq_one_letter_code
_entity_poly.pdbx_strand_id
1 'polypeptide(L)'
;MKRQGPLFVTFLSGLLLIAQYYFVPLNFIGKELAGWFQAITAFAYVLAAISLYGVNGKKIRDRAKDWVFNLVLLVSLTATLIIGLFFNYPGHQPTDENTAFYWMFDYIFNPLSATMFSLTAFFIASASYRAFKARSVESTLLLSSAFLVMLFRVPLGEVLWGGVFGDNFSISYFIDTFIMGGFNNAGQRAIQIASAIGLISVSLKIILGVERSYLGGD
;
A
#
# COMPACT_ATOMS: atom_id res chain seq x y z
N MET A 1 24.46 29.74 -6.65
CA MET A 1 25.59 28.89 -6.20
C MET A 1 25.24 27.96 -5.03
N LYS A 2 24.60 28.42 -3.93
CA LYS A 2 24.32 27.55 -2.75
C LYS A 2 23.44 26.31 -3.01
N ARG A 3 22.59 26.31 -4.04
CA ARG A 3 21.74 25.16 -4.42
C ARG A 3 22.32 24.27 -5.56
N GLN A 4 23.39 24.71 -6.24
CA GLN A 4 23.95 23.96 -7.38
C GLN A 4 24.76 22.72 -6.94
N GLY A 5 25.46 22.80 -5.81
CA GLY A 5 26.20 21.66 -5.25
C GLY A 5 25.28 20.48 -4.93
N PRO A 6 24.22 20.67 -4.11
CA PRO A 6 23.26 19.61 -3.81
C PRO A 6 22.60 19.01 -5.07
N LEU A 7 22.23 19.83 -6.05
CA LEU A 7 21.64 19.36 -7.31
C LEU A 7 22.61 18.49 -8.11
N PHE A 8 23.88 18.89 -8.18
CA PHE A 8 24.92 18.10 -8.86
C PHE A 8 25.12 16.75 -8.17
N VAL A 9 25.13 16.73 -6.83
CA VAL A 9 25.21 15.48 -6.07
C VAL A 9 23.99 14.59 -6.34
N THR A 10 22.77 15.14 -6.29
CA THR A 10 21.55 14.36 -6.60
C THR A 10 21.57 13.77 -8.01
N PHE A 11 21.97 14.57 -9.00
CA PHE A 11 22.10 14.13 -10.39
C PHE A 11 23.13 12.99 -10.53
N LEU A 12 24.32 13.17 -9.95
CA LEU A 12 25.39 12.18 -10.01
C LEU A 12 25.02 10.89 -9.28
N SER A 13 24.45 10.98 -8.08
CA SER A 13 23.96 9.82 -7.33
C SER A 13 22.87 9.06 -8.08
N GLY A 14 21.92 9.77 -8.69
CA GLY A 14 20.87 9.16 -9.52
C GLY A 14 21.43 8.43 -10.74
N LEU A 15 22.38 9.06 -11.46
CA LEU A 15 23.05 8.43 -12.59
C LEU A 15 23.86 7.19 -12.18
N LEU A 16 24.57 7.25 -11.06
CA LEU A 16 25.35 6.11 -10.55
C LEU A 16 24.47 4.93 -10.17
N LEU A 17 23.29 5.18 -9.56
CA LEU A 17 22.32 4.13 -9.24
C LEU A 17 21.71 3.48 -10.48
N ILE A 18 21.48 4.25 -11.55
CA ILE A 18 21.04 3.69 -12.82
C ILE A 18 22.16 2.88 -13.46
N ALA A 19 23.38 3.43 -13.52
CA ALA A 19 24.52 2.76 -14.13
C ALA A 19 24.87 1.44 -13.42
N GLN A 20 24.90 1.41 -12.09
CA GLN A 20 25.23 0.19 -11.35
C GLN A 20 24.22 -0.94 -11.53
N TYR A 21 22.95 -0.62 -11.83
CA TYR A 21 21.94 -1.64 -12.15
C TYR A 21 22.27 -2.41 -13.44
N TYR A 22 22.84 -1.74 -14.45
CA TYR A 22 23.17 -2.36 -15.75
C TYR A 22 24.62 -2.86 -15.84
N PHE A 23 25.54 -2.31 -15.06
CA PHE A 23 26.97 -2.64 -15.12
C PHE A 23 27.44 -3.36 -13.86
N VAL A 24 27.61 -4.69 -13.97
CA VAL A 24 28.08 -5.57 -12.88
C VAL A 24 29.35 -5.06 -12.16
N PRO A 25 30.38 -4.49 -12.85
CA PRO A 25 31.56 -3.96 -12.16
C PRO A 25 31.28 -2.80 -11.20
N LEU A 26 30.15 -2.11 -11.33
CA LEU A 26 29.77 -0.96 -10.50
C LEU A 26 28.91 -1.34 -9.28
N ASN A 27 28.62 -2.63 -9.07
CA ASN A 27 27.80 -3.12 -7.96
C ASN A 27 28.31 -2.69 -6.57
N PHE A 28 29.62 -2.44 -6.41
CA PHE A 28 30.18 -1.94 -5.15
C PHE A 28 29.63 -0.56 -4.79
N ILE A 29 29.47 0.34 -5.78
CA ILE A 29 28.89 1.68 -5.60
C ILE A 29 27.44 1.55 -5.12
N GLY A 30 26.69 0.60 -5.71
CA GLY A 30 25.34 0.30 -5.27
C GLY A 30 25.25 -0.12 -3.81
N LYS A 31 26.13 -1.01 -3.37
CA LYS A 31 26.18 -1.47 -1.96
C LYS A 31 26.49 -0.33 -1.00
N GLU A 32 27.49 0.50 -1.33
CA GLU A 32 27.84 1.67 -0.51
C GLU A 32 26.67 2.67 -0.44
N LEU A 33 26.09 3.04 -1.58
CA LEU A 33 24.94 3.95 -1.64
C LEU A 33 23.72 3.39 -0.92
N ALA A 34 23.48 2.08 -0.98
CA ALA A 34 22.41 1.42 -0.23
C ALA A 34 22.65 1.49 1.29
N GLY A 35 23.90 1.34 1.75
CA GLY A 35 24.27 1.52 3.15
C GLY A 35 24.00 2.95 3.63
N TRP A 36 24.41 3.96 2.85
CA TRP A 36 24.09 5.37 3.13
C TRP A 36 22.58 5.62 3.14
N PHE A 37 21.86 5.06 2.17
CA PHE A 37 20.40 5.17 2.11
C PHE A 37 19.73 4.55 3.34
N GLN A 38 20.20 3.37 3.78
CA GLN A 38 19.69 2.72 4.98
C GLN A 38 19.95 3.55 6.25
N ALA A 39 21.14 4.13 6.38
CA ALA A 39 21.47 5.03 7.48
C ALA A 39 20.56 6.28 7.48
N ILE A 40 20.40 6.95 6.33
CA ILE A 40 19.52 8.12 6.18
C ILE A 40 18.06 7.74 6.50
N THR A 41 17.60 6.59 6.02
CA THR A 41 16.23 6.09 6.24
C THR A 41 15.97 5.83 7.72
N ALA A 42 16.94 5.29 8.46
CA ALA A 42 16.82 5.11 9.91
C ALA A 42 16.59 6.44 10.63
N PHE A 43 17.34 7.49 10.30
CA PHE A 43 17.10 8.84 10.83
C PHE A 43 15.76 9.42 10.36
N ALA A 44 15.37 9.16 9.11
CA ALA A 44 14.10 9.61 8.56
C ALA A 44 12.90 9.00 9.30
N TYR A 45 12.97 7.72 9.70
CA TYR A 45 11.92 7.10 10.52
C TYR A 45 11.78 7.76 11.89
N VAL A 46 12.90 8.11 12.54
CA VAL A 46 12.87 8.85 13.81
C VAL A 46 12.25 10.24 13.60
N LEU A 47 12.66 10.96 12.56
CA LEU A 47 12.10 12.27 12.23
C LEU A 47 10.61 12.20 11.89
N ALA A 48 10.18 11.16 11.16
CA ALA A 48 8.79 10.91 10.83
C ALA A 48 7.96 10.68 12.09
N ALA A 49 8.46 9.87 13.04
CA ALA A 49 7.82 9.68 14.33
C ALA A 49 7.69 11.01 15.08
N ILE A 50 8.79 11.77 15.23
CA ILE A 50 8.79 13.08 15.91
C ILE A 50 7.79 14.05 15.26
N SER A 51 7.76 14.12 13.92
CA SER A 51 6.82 14.95 13.18
C SER A 51 5.36 14.55 13.44
N LEU A 52 5.09 13.24 13.45
CA LEU A 52 3.77 12.69 13.71
C LEU A 52 3.31 13.01 15.14
N TYR A 53 4.18 12.88 16.14
CA TYR A 53 3.89 13.31 17.52
C TYR A 53 3.69 14.83 17.60
N GLY A 54 4.51 15.63 16.91
CA GLY A 54 4.40 17.09 16.94
C GLY A 54 3.07 17.61 16.37
N VAL A 55 2.70 17.14 15.17
CA VAL A 55 1.48 17.59 14.48
C VAL A 55 0.22 17.11 15.21
N ASN A 56 0.17 15.84 15.59
CA ASN A 56 -1.01 15.27 16.24
C ASN A 56 -1.09 15.64 17.73
N GLY A 57 0.05 15.77 18.40
CA GLY A 57 0.14 16.24 19.79
C GLY A 57 -0.37 17.68 19.94
N LYS A 58 -0.05 18.56 18.99
CA LYS A 58 -0.62 19.91 18.95
C LYS A 58 -2.15 19.88 18.82
N LYS A 59 -2.70 19.05 17.92
CA LYS A 59 -4.16 18.89 17.76
C LYS A 59 -4.84 18.38 19.03
N ILE A 60 -4.18 17.49 19.78
CA ILE A 60 -4.68 16.97 21.07
C ILE A 60 -4.69 18.08 22.13
N ARG A 61 -3.56 18.80 22.27
CA ARG A 61 -3.43 19.91 23.22
C ARG A 61 -4.45 21.01 22.95
N ASP A 62 -4.60 21.38 21.69
CA ASP A 62 -5.48 22.47 21.26
C ASP A 62 -6.95 22.00 21.13
N ARG A 63 -7.27 20.74 21.52
CA ARG A 63 -8.61 20.12 21.46
C ARG A 63 -9.31 20.33 20.11
N ALA A 64 -8.55 20.18 19.03
CA ALA A 64 -9.07 20.33 17.67
C ALA A 64 -10.23 19.34 17.41
N LYS A 65 -11.01 19.60 16.35
CA LYS A 65 -12.03 18.65 15.91
C LYS A 65 -11.41 17.27 15.73
N ASP A 66 -12.08 16.24 16.25
CA ASP A 66 -11.64 14.84 16.10
C ASP A 66 -10.30 14.52 16.83
N TRP A 67 -9.93 15.30 17.87
CA TRP A 67 -8.69 15.12 18.64
C TRP A 67 -8.55 13.72 19.26
N VAL A 68 -9.65 13.04 19.58
CA VAL A 68 -9.64 11.69 20.16
C VAL A 68 -8.97 10.69 19.22
N PHE A 69 -9.22 10.77 17.91
CA PHE A 69 -8.58 9.87 16.94
C PHE A 69 -7.08 10.13 16.83
N ASN A 70 -6.65 11.39 16.99
CA ASN A 70 -5.23 11.73 17.06
C ASN A 70 -4.58 11.11 18.31
N LEU A 71 -5.29 11.05 19.44
CA LEU A 71 -4.82 10.35 20.64
C LEU A 71 -4.69 8.85 20.40
N VAL A 72 -5.73 8.22 19.83
CA VAL A 72 -5.70 6.78 19.50
C VAL A 72 -4.53 6.45 18.58
N LEU A 73 -4.25 7.29 17.58
CA LEU A 73 -3.11 7.15 16.69
C LEU A 73 -1.78 7.19 17.44
N LEU A 74 -1.56 8.18 18.32
CA LEU A 74 -0.29 8.28 19.05
C LEU A 74 -0.12 7.15 20.08
N VAL A 75 -1.19 6.74 20.75
CA VAL A 75 -1.13 5.61 21.69
C VAL A 75 -0.82 4.30 20.95
N SER A 76 -1.52 4.01 19.85
CA SER A 76 -1.28 2.80 19.06
C SER A 76 0.12 2.77 18.44
N LEU A 77 0.62 3.90 17.95
CA LEU A 77 2.01 4.03 17.48
C LEU A 77 3.02 3.72 18.60
N THR A 78 2.83 4.33 19.78
CA THR A 78 3.72 4.13 20.93
C THR A 78 3.71 2.67 21.39
N ALA A 79 2.53 2.07 21.51
CA ALA A 79 2.36 0.67 21.90
C ALA A 79 3.03 -0.26 20.89
N THR A 80 2.81 -0.04 19.59
CA THR A 80 3.41 -0.84 18.51
C THR A 80 4.93 -0.78 18.54
N LEU A 81 5.49 0.42 18.76
CA LEU A 81 6.93 0.63 18.83
C LEU A 81 7.53 -0.03 20.08
N ILE A 82 6.87 0.07 21.23
CA ILE A 82 7.33 -0.58 22.47
C ILE A 82 7.34 -2.10 22.31
N ILE A 83 6.26 -2.67 21.78
CA ILE A 83 6.15 -4.11 21.54
C ILE A 83 7.24 -4.57 20.55
N GLY A 84 7.39 -3.88 19.43
CA GLY A 84 8.35 -4.25 18.39
C GLY A 84 9.82 -4.09 18.80
N LEU A 85 10.16 -3.22 19.76
CA LEU A 85 11.55 -3.02 20.20
C LEU A 85 11.92 -3.84 21.44
N PHE A 86 11.02 -3.94 22.43
CA PHE A 86 11.36 -4.45 23.76
C PHE A 86 10.82 -5.85 24.05
N PHE A 87 9.83 -6.35 23.30
CA PHE A 87 9.18 -7.64 23.56
C PHE A 87 9.66 -8.75 22.61
N ASN A 88 10.92 -8.67 22.16
CA ASN A 88 11.53 -9.68 21.29
C ASN A 88 12.28 -10.73 22.11
N TYR A 89 12.21 -11.99 21.66
CA TYR A 89 12.96 -13.10 22.25
C TYR A 89 14.31 -13.29 21.54
N PRO A 90 15.38 -13.70 22.24
CA PRO A 90 16.67 -13.99 21.61
C PRO A 90 16.53 -15.00 20.47
N GLY A 91 17.15 -14.71 19.33
CA GLY A 91 17.15 -15.56 18.15
C GLY A 91 15.92 -15.45 17.25
N HIS A 92 14.93 -14.60 17.58
CA HIS A 92 13.73 -14.38 16.77
C HIS A 92 13.65 -12.92 16.33
N GLN A 93 13.22 -12.70 15.09
CA GLN A 93 12.86 -11.38 14.59
C GLN A 93 11.47 -11.00 15.14
N PRO A 94 11.17 -9.70 15.35
CA PRO A 94 9.84 -9.26 15.77
C PRO A 94 8.70 -9.71 14.83
N THR A 95 9.02 -10.07 13.60
CA THR A 95 8.07 -10.51 12.58
C THR A 95 7.82 -12.01 12.59
N ASP A 96 8.54 -12.78 13.40
CA ASP A 96 8.41 -14.22 13.44
C ASP A 96 7.10 -14.63 14.10
N GLU A 97 6.58 -15.79 13.68
CA GLU A 97 5.39 -16.39 14.27
C GLU A 97 5.55 -16.55 15.80
N ASN A 98 4.45 -16.36 16.54
CA ASN A 98 4.39 -16.42 18.01
C ASN A 98 5.10 -15.27 18.76
N THR A 99 5.55 -14.22 18.08
CA THR A 99 6.01 -12.99 18.76
C THR A 99 4.86 -12.08 19.14
N ALA A 100 5.07 -11.20 20.13
CA ALA A 100 4.06 -10.23 20.55
C ALA A 100 3.68 -9.25 19.43
N PHE A 101 4.65 -8.87 18.58
CA PHE A 101 4.41 -8.02 17.43
C PHE A 101 3.62 -8.75 16.34
N TYR A 102 3.94 -10.02 16.06
CA TYR A 102 3.14 -10.85 15.14
C TYR A 102 1.70 -11.03 15.62
N TRP A 103 1.47 -11.26 16.91
CA TRP A 103 0.12 -11.33 17.48
C TRP A 103 -0.66 -10.04 17.28
N MET A 104 -0.06 -8.87 17.54
CA MET A 104 -0.69 -7.58 17.30
C MET A 104 -0.99 -7.36 15.81
N PHE A 105 -0.10 -7.81 14.93
CA PHE A 105 -0.35 -7.77 13.49
C PHE A 105 -1.60 -8.58 13.11
N ASP A 106 -1.70 -9.82 13.56
CA ASP A 106 -2.80 -10.72 13.19
C ASP A 106 -4.14 -10.38 13.86
N TYR A 107 -4.13 -9.93 15.11
CA TYR A 107 -5.37 -9.71 15.87
C TYR A 107 -5.80 -8.24 15.97
N ILE A 108 -4.92 -7.29 15.64
CA ILE A 108 -5.25 -5.86 15.67
C ILE A 108 -5.15 -5.27 14.26
N PHE A 109 -4.00 -5.35 13.61
CA PHE A 109 -3.80 -4.69 12.32
C PHE A 109 -4.63 -5.32 11.19
N ASN A 110 -4.63 -6.66 11.09
CA ASN A 110 -5.35 -7.38 10.03
C ASN A 110 -6.87 -7.16 10.10
N PRO A 111 -7.57 -7.30 11.24
CA PRO A 111 -9.00 -7.05 11.32
C PRO A 111 -9.39 -5.59 11.09
N LEU A 112 -8.59 -4.63 11.59
CA LEU A 112 -8.82 -3.20 11.34
C LEU A 112 -8.67 -2.86 9.85
N SER A 113 -7.65 -3.41 9.20
CA SER A 113 -7.46 -3.27 7.76
C SER A 113 -8.61 -3.90 6.97
N ALA A 114 -9.04 -5.10 7.34
CA ALA A 114 -10.20 -5.76 6.76
C ALA A 114 -11.49 -4.93 6.92
N THR A 115 -11.66 -4.25 8.06
CA THR A 115 -12.79 -3.34 8.30
C THR A 115 -12.75 -2.14 7.35
N MET A 116 -11.58 -1.53 7.16
CA MET A 116 -11.40 -0.43 6.21
C MET A 116 -11.74 -0.85 4.77
N PHE A 117 -11.27 -2.03 4.33
CA PHE A 117 -11.60 -2.57 3.02
C PHE A 117 -13.08 -2.94 2.90
N SER A 118 -13.67 -3.53 3.93
CA SER A 118 -15.09 -3.90 3.97
C SER A 118 -15.99 -2.66 3.86
N LEU A 119 -15.71 -1.60 4.63
CA LEU A 119 -16.43 -0.33 4.55
C LEU A 119 -16.28 0.31 3.16
N THR A 120 -15.08 0.26 2.58
CA THR A 120 -14.85 0.77 1.22
C THR A 120 -15.67 0.00 0.19
N ALA A 121 -15.68 -1.34 0.27
CA ALA A 121 -16.49 -2.18 -0.60
C ALA A 121 -18.00 -1.90 -0.44
N PHE A 122 -18.47 -1.75 0.80
CA PHE A 122 -19.86 -1.38 1.09
C PHE A 122 -20.24 -0.01 0.49
N PHE A 123 -19.39 1.01 0.66
CA PHE A 123 -19.65 2.34 0.10
C PHE A 123 -19.58 2.36 -1.42
N ILE A 124 -18.64 1.63 -2.04
CA ILE A 124 -18.58 1.46 -3.48
C ILE A 124 -19.86 0.79 -3.97
N ALA A 125 -20.29 -0.31 -3.33
CA ALA A 125 -21.51 -1.01 -3.69
C ALA A 125 -22.76 -0.13 -3.52
N SER A 126 -22.87 0.62 -2.43
CA SER A 126 -23.99 1.54 -2.17
C SER A 126 -24.03 2.71 -3.17
N ALA A 127 -22.88 3.32 -3.44
CA ALA A 127 -22.76 4.39 -4.44
C ALA A 127 -23.07 3.87 -5.85
N SER A 128 -22.55 2.69 -6.17
CA SER A 128 -22.79 1.98 -7.43
C SER A 128 -24.26 1.64 -7.57
N TYR A 129 -24.93 1.07 -6.57
CA TYR A 129 -26.37 0.79 -6.61
C TYR A 129 -27.20 2.06 -6.84
N ARG A 130 -26.86 3.16 -6.17
CA ARG A 130 -27.50 4.46 -6.37
C ARG A 130 -27.24 5.03 -7.77
N ALA A 131 -26.07 4.79 -8.36
CA ALA A 131 -25.71 5.18 -9.72
C ALA A 131 -26.32 4.24 -10.79
N PHE A 132 -26.43 2.94 -10.49
CA PHE A 132 -26.94 1.84 -11.31
C PHE A 132 -28.45 1.61 -11.13
N LYS A 133 -29.23 2.66 -10.83
CA LYS A 133 -30.68 2.57 -11.00
C LYS A 133 -30.92 2.26 -12.48
N ALA A 134 -31.26 1.02 -12.83
CA ALA A 134 -31.33 0.45 -14.18
C ALA A 134 -32.10 1.38 -15.13
N ARG A 135 -31.36 2.33 -15.71
CA ARG A 135 -31.85 3.36 -16.63
C ARG A 135 -31.11 3.32 -17.96
N SER A 136 -30.01 2.57 -18.04
CA SER A 136 -29.20 2.40 -19.24
C SER A 136 -28.79 0.94 -19.43
N VAL A 137 -28.58 0.55 -20.68
CA VAL A 137 -28.19 -0.83 -21.04
C VAL A 137 -26.83 -1.19 -20.46
N GLU A 138 -25.91 -0.22 -20.39
CA GLU A 138 -24.57 -0.38 -19.81
C GLU A 138 -24.63 -0.67 -18.31
N SER A 139 -25.52 0.02 -17.58
CA SER A 139 -25.70 -0.19 -16.14
C SER A 139 -26.29 -1.58 -15.84
N THR A 140 -27.21 -2.06 -16.69
CA THR A 140 -27.78 -3.41 -16.57
C THR A 140 -26.74 -4.49 -16.84
N LEU A 141 -25.90 -4.33 -17.88
CA LEU A 141 -24.81 -5.26 -18.19
C LEU A 141 -23.79 -5.35 -17.06
N LEU A 142 -23.42 -4.19 -16.48
CA LEU A 142 -22.52 -4.14 -15.33
C LEU A 142 -23.14 -4.82 -14.10
N LEU A 143 -24.41 -4.54 -13.80
CA LEU A 143 -25.11 -5.14 -12.67
C LEU A 143 -25.26 -6.65 -12.83
N SER A 144 -25.62 -7.15 -14.02
CA SER A 144 -25.72 -8.59 -14.29
C SER A 144 -24.37 -9.27 -14.20
N SER A 145 -23.31 -8.64 -14.75
CA SER A 145 -21.95 -9.18 -14.67
C SER A 145 -21.49 -9.27 -13.22
N ALA A 146 -21.71 -8.23 -12.42
CA ALA A 146 -21.32 -8.22 -11.01
C ALA A 146 -22.10 -9.27 -10.20
N PHE A 147 -23.41 -9.41 -10.45
CA PHE A 147 -24.24 -10.40 -9.79
C PHE A 147 -23.78 -11.84 -10.07
N LEU A 148 -23.51 -12.18 -11.34
CA LEU A 148 -23.02 -13.50 -11.72
C LEU A 148 -21.66 -13.81 -11.08
N VAL A 149 -20.74 -12.86 -11.10
CA VAL A 149 -19.41 -13.02 -10.48
C VAL A 149 -19.52 -13.23 -8.98
N MET A 150 -20.38 -12.47 -8.28
CA MET A 150 -20.55 -12.61 -6.84
C MET A 150 -21.25 -13.91 -6.46
N LEU A 151 -22.30 -14.31 -7.19
CA LEU A 151 -23.07 -15.53 -6.91
C LEU A 151 -22.20 -16.78 -6.96
N PHE A 152 -21.35 -16.89 -7.97
CA PHE A 152 -20.54 -18.07 -8.23
C PHE A 152 -19.16 -18.07 -7.57
N ARG A 153 -18.81 -17.00 -6.83
CA ARG A 153 -17.59 -16.93 -6.01
C ARG A 153 -17.78 -17.46 -4.59
N VAL A 154 -19.03 -17.61 -4.13
CA VAL A 154 -19.36 -18.13 -2.80
C VAL A 154 -19.56 -19.65 -2.92
N PRO A 155 -19.17 -20.48 -1.92
CA PRO A 155 -19.41 -21.93 -1.92
C PRO A 155 -20.87 -22.31 -2.20
N LEU A 156 -21.81 -21.44 -1.82
CA LEU A 156 -23.23 -21.59 -2.11
C LEU A 156 -23.55 -21.62 -3.61
N GLY A 157 -22.83 -20.84 -4.42
CA GLY A 157 -23.01 -20.80 -5.87
C GLY A 157 -22.54 -22.08 -6.56
N GLU A 158 -21.50 -22.70 -6.02
CA GLU A 158 -20.98 -23.98 -6.53
C GLU A 158 -21.94 -25.13 -6.23
N VAL A 159 -22.53 -25.17 -5.03
CA VAL A 159 -23.57 -26.14 -4.65
C VAL A 159 -24.82 -25.99 -5.51
N LEU A 160 -25.29 -24.75 -5.72
CA LEU A 160 -26.46 -24.47 -6.57
C LEU A 160 -26.19 -24.84 -8.04
N TRP A 161 -24.97 -24.60 -8.54
CA TRP A 161 -24.61 -24.91 -9.91
C TRP A 161 -24.44 -26.43 -10.13
N GLY A 162 -23.78 -27.12 -9.21
CA GLY A 162 -23.63 -28.58 -9.24
C GLY A 162 -24.98 -29.30 -9.19
N GLY A 163 -25.94 -28.78 -8.43
CA GLY A 163 -27.32 -29.30 -8.39
C GLY A 163 -28.13 -29.11 -9.68
N VAL A 164 -27.76 -28.15 -10.54
CA VAL A 164 -28.50 -27.83 -11.78
C VAL A 164 -27.83 -28.40 -13.03
N PHE A 165 -26.50 -28.36 -13.12
CA PHE A 165 -25.74 -28.69 -14.34
C PHE A 165 -24.80 -29.90 -14.18
N GLY A 166 -24.77 -30.54 -13.00
CA GLY A 166 -23.89 -31.67 -12.68
C GLY A 166 -22.42 -31.27 -12.49
N ASP A 167 -21.64 -32.15 -11.85
CA ASP A 167 -20.26 -31.88 -11.40
C ASP A 167 -19.22 -31.73 -12.53
N ASN A 168 -19.64 -31.77 -13.81
CA ASN A 168 -18.73 -31.76 -14.96
C ASN A 168 -18.25 -30.35 -15.37
N PHE A 169 -18.91 -29.27 -14.90
CA PHE A 169 -18.52 -27.90 -15.24
C PHE A 169 -18.52 -26.99 -14.01
N SER A 170 -17.35 -26.86 -13.36
CA SER A 170 -17.15 -25.95 -12.24
C SER A 170 -17.10 -24.51 -12.73
N ILE A 171 -18.22 -23.80 -12.67
CA ILE A 171 -18.31 -22.36 -13.00
C ILE A 171 -17.29 -21.52 -12.19
N SER A 172 -16.94 -21.97 -10.99
CA SER A 172 -15.89 -21.41 -10.13
C SER A 172 -14.53 -21.35 -10.85
N TYR A 173 -14.15 -22.40 -11.58
CA TYR A 173 -12.89 -22.44 -12.33
C TYR A 173 -12.87 -21.41 -13.46
N PHE A 174 -13.99 -21.21 -14.16
CA PHE A 174 -14.10 -20.20 -15.21
C PHE A 174 -13.93 -18.79 -14.64
N ILE A 175 -14.58 -18.47 -13.52
CA ILE A 175 -14.50 -17.17 -12.88
C ILE A 175 -13.11 -16.91 -12.32
N ASP A 176 -12.52 -17.89 -11.63
CA ASP A 176 -11.18 -17.73 -11.08
C ASP A 176 -10.12 -17.61 -12.19
N THR A 177 -10.21 -18.39 -13.26
CA THR A 177 -9.22 -18.34 -14.35
C THR A 177 -9.37 -17.11 -15.23
N PHE A 178 -10.56 -16.82 -15.73
CA PHE A 178 -10.76 -15.75 -16.72
C PHE A 178 -11.03 -14.39 -16.09
N ILE A 179 -11.83 -14.33 -15.04
CA ILE A 179 -12.25 -13.05 -14.44
C ILE A 179 -11.23 -12.60 -13.40
N MET A 180 -10.87 -13.46 -12.45
CA MET A 180 -9.86 -13.11 -11.45
C MET A 180 -8.44 -13.17 -12.03
N GLY A 181 -8.10 -14.31 -12.62
CA GLY A 181 -6.80 -14.62 -13.22
C GLY A 181 -6.47 -13.74 -14.42
N GLY A 182 -7.47 -13.42 -15.24
CA GLY A 182 -7.36 -12.55 -16.41
C GLY A 182 -7.64 -11.09 -16.09
N PHE A 183 -8.91 -10.66 -16.09
CA PHE A 183 -9.30 -9.25 -16.06
C PHE A 183 -8.92 -8.52 -14.76
N ASN A 184 -9.18 -9.10 -13.59
CA ASN A 184 -8.85 -8.48 -12.31
C ASN A 184 -7.34 -8.32 -12.14
N ASN A 185 -6.57 -9.39 -12.39
CA ASN A 185 -5.11 -9.32 -12.38
C ASN A 185 -4.56 -8.35 -13.43
N ALA A 186 -5.15 -8.28 -14.63
CA ALA A 186 -4.77 -7.30 -15.63
C ALA A 186 -5.00 -5.87 -15.14
N GLY A 187 -6.13 -5.60 -14.49
CA GLY A 187 -6.43 -4.31 -13.86
C GLY A 187 -5.45 -3.96 -12.73
N GLN A 188 -5.16 -4.91 -11.84
CA GLN A 188 -4.17 -4.72 -10.78
C GLN A 188 -2.77 -4.43 -11.33
N ARG A 189 -2.35 -5.19 -12.35
CA ARG A 189 -1.08 -4.96 -13.06
C ARG A 189 -1.05 -3.59 -13.72
N ALA A 190 -2.14 -3.16 -14.36
CA ALA A 190 -2.23 -1.83 -14.95
C ALA A 190 -2.05 -0.72 -13.91
N ILE A 191 -2.68 -0.84 -12.74
CA ILE A 191 -2.53 0.11 -11.63
C ILE A 191 -1.08 0.11 -11.11
N GLN A 192 -0.48 -1.07 -10.91
CA GLN A 192 0.91 -1.20 -10.46
C GLN A 192 1.89 -0.58 -11.45
N ILE A 193 1.72 -0.84 -12.75
CA ILE A 193 2.55 -0.26 -13.82
C ILE A 193 2.38 1.26 -13.84
N ALA A 194 1.15 1.77 -13.78
CA ALA A 194 0.88 3.21 -13.77
C ALA A 194 1.52 3.91 -12.55
N SER A 195 1.42 3.28 -11.38
CA SER A 195 2.09 3.76 -10.15
C SER A 195 3.61 3.77 -10.30
N ALA A 196 4.20 2.69 -10.84
CA ALA A 196 5.64 2.60 -11.06
C ALA A 196 6.14 3.65 -12.05
N ILE A 197 5.43 3.86 -13.18
CA ILE A 197 5.76 4.91 -14.16
C ILE A 197 5.64 6.30 -13.52
N GLY A 198 4.61 6.54 -12.71
CA GLY A 198 4.43 7.79 -11.97
C GLY A 198 5.61 8.08 -11.03
N LEU A 199 6.05 7.07 -10.28
CA LEU A 199 7.23 7.16 -9.41
C LEU A 199 8.50 7.45 -10.23
N ILE A 200 8.74 6.71 -11.32
CA ILE A 200 9.89 6.93 -12.21
C ILE A 200 9.89 8.37 -12.76
N SER A 201 8.72 8.88 -13.16
CA SER A 201 8.61 10.24 -13.68
C SER A 201 9.00 11.29 -12.63
N VAL A 202 8.57 11.12 -11.38
CA VAL A 202 8.94 12.06 -10.29
C VAL A 202 10.42 11.93 -9.96
N SER A 203 10.95 10.72 -9.87
CA SER A 203 12.38 10.48 -9.64
C SER A 203 13.26 11.11 -10.72
N LEU A 204 12.88 11.02 -12.00
CA LEU A 204 13.60 11.66 -13.10
C LEU A 204 13.59 13.19 -12.99
N LYS A 205 12.44 13.80 -12.63
CA LYS A 205 12.35 15.25 -12.39
C LYS A 205 13.27 15.70 -11.25
N ILE A 206 13.39 14.89 -10.20
CA ILE A 206 14.29 15.14 -9.06
C ILE A 206 15.75 15.02 -9.51
N ILE A 207 16.12 13.94 -10.21
CA ILE A 207 17.49 13.70 -10.70
C ILE A 207 17.93 14.82 -11.64
N LEU A 208 17.07 15.24 -12.57
CA LEU A 208 17.33 16.34 -13.50
C LEU A 208 17.27 17.73 -12.83
N GLY A 209 16.89 17.80 -11.56
CA GLY A 209 16.81 19.05 -10.80
C GLY A 209 15.70 19.98 -11.26
N VAL A 210 14.66 19.45 -11.92
CA VAL A 210 13.43 20.17 -12.28
C VAL A 210 12.56 20.36 -11.03
N GLU A 211 12.42 19.30 -10.23
CA GLU A 211 11.76 19.37 -8.91
C GLU A 211 12.81 19.56 -7.82
N ARG A 212 12.71 20.67 -7.08
CA ARG A 212 13.68 21.08 -6.04
C ARG A 212 13.06 21.24 -4.66
N SER A 213 11.82 20.81 -4.49
CA SER A 213 11.04 20.93 -3.25
C SER A 213 11.73 20.32 -2.03
N TYR A 214 12.60 19.33 -2.23
CA TYR A 214 13.38 18.67 -1.19
C TYR A 214 14.58 19.47 -0.66
N LEU A 215 15.03 20.53 -1.36
CA LEU A 215 16.20 21.33 -0.97
C LEU A 215 15.90 22.41 0.07
N GLY A 216 14.68 22.41 0.64
CA GLY A 216 14.18 23.48 1.49
C GLY A 216 13.76 24.69 0.65
N GLY A 217 12.52 25.13 0.85
CA GLY A 217 11.93 26.23 0.10
C GLY A 217 12.66 27.55 0.28
N ASP A 218 12.41 28.45 -0.68
CA ASP A 218 12.07 29.82 -0.30
C ASP A 218 10.61 29.81 0.22
#